data_AF-A0A437KT83-F1
#
_entry.id   AF-A0A437KT83-F1
#
_cell.length_a   1.000
_cell.length_b   1.000
_cell.length_c   1.000
_cell.angle_alpha   90.00
_cell.angle_beta   90.00
_cell.angle_gamma   90.00
#
_symmetry.space_group_name_H-M   'P 1'
#
loop_
_entity.id
_entity.type
_entity.pdbx_description
1 polymer ?
#
loop_
_entity_poly.entity_id
_entity_poly.type
_entity_poly.pdbx_seq_one_letter_code
_entity_poly.pdbx_strand_id
1 'polypeptide(L)'
;MNDKLVERARKAIPQGTSRKLWVKSGGRCQYDGCNIPLWKDSLMQKDLNKSYISHIIAAKEDGPRGDAKLSKKLEIDFNNLLLLCDECHRRIDKSEVEIHTVATLQEMKKKQERNIELLTGLTPDKKSHIVSFTAKIGSFEPAIKFDNCVEAILPEYYPVSDNIIQLGTANLMIKDQTENYWGIHSNQLEEMVKQHIKPILVQEKTTHFSIFALAPQPLLIKLGTLIPELSTSEIYQLHREPKQTWKWQNEEEVVVVELQEPSEIKSIPVLVLSLSDDVTDDRIHSVLGDDVSIWKISVDNPNRNILKNRQTLINFKNQVRNAYSKIKLQYQNEPIHVFPVMPNSCAVETGRIWMEKADLPLIIYDQNSANNGFSKAIEIKNQ
;
A
#
# COMPACT_ATOMS: atom_id res chain seq x y z
N MET A 1 -0.48 70.39 7.81
CA MET A 1 0.64 69.54 8.25
C MET A 1 0.71 68.36 7.31
N ASN A 2 1.81 68.24 6.56
CA ASN A 2 2.03 67.14 5.63
C ASN A 2 2.52 65.96 6.47
N ASP A 3 1.60 65.10 6.92
CA ASP A 3 1.95 63.84 7.59
C ASP A 3 2.68 62.96 6.57
N LYS A 4 4.01 63.02 6.59
CA LYS A 4 4.83 62.05 5.87
C LYS A 4 4.56 60.69 6.51
N LEU A 5 3.69 59.91 5.86
CA LEU A 5 3.58 58.47 6.07
C LEU A 5 5.00 57.88 6.07
N VAL A 6 5.51 57.55 7.25
CA VAL A 6 6.80 56.87 7.38
C VAL A 6 6.58 55.45 6.89
N GLU A 7 6.90 55.21 5.61
CA GLU A 7 6.82 53.87 5.04
C GLU A 7 7.87 52.99 5.71
N ARG A 8 7.40 51.99 6.47
CA ARG A 8 8.28 51.07 7.20
C ARG A 8 9.15 50.30 6.20
N ALA A 9 10.47 50.40 6.35
CA ALA A 9 11.42 49.56 5.63
C ALA A 9 11.22 48.07 5.99
N ARG A 10 11.19 47.21 4.96
CA ARG A 10 11.11 45.75 5.15
C ARG A 10 12.35 45.24 5.88
N LYS A 11 12.17 44.29 6.79
CA LYS A 11 13.29 43.60 7.42
C LYS A 11 13.96 42.68 6.40
N ALA A 12 15.28 42.71 6.35
CA ALA A 12 16.04 41.70 5.64
C ALA A 12 15.83 40.33 6.32
N ILE A 13 15.57 39.30 5.54
CA ILE A 13 15.46 37.92 6.05
C ILE A 13 16.86 37.48 6.50
N PRO A 14 17.04 37.05 7.78
CA PRO A 14 18.32 36.60 8.27
C PRO A 14 18.88 35.45 7.42
N GLN A 15 20.20 35.43 7.18
CA GLN A 15 20.83 34.36 6.40
C GLN A 15 20.56 32.96 6.97
N GLY A 16 20.54 32.82 8.30
CA GLY A 16 20.21 31.55 8.97
C GLY A 16 18.79 31.07 8.63
N THR A 17 17.81 31.97 8.62
CA THR A 17 16.43 31.66 8.22
C THR A 17 16.35 31.25 6.76
N SER A 18 17.01 32.00 5.87
CA SER A 18 17.06 31.69 4.43
C SER A 18 17.70 30.31 4.19
N ARG A 19 18.87 30.04 4.78
CA ARG A 19 19.52 28.72 4.65
C ARG A 19 18.65 27.59 5.18
N LYS A 20 18.00 27.78 6.33
CA LYS A 20 17.07 26.79 6.89
C LYS A 20 15.91 26.50 5.91
N LEU A 21 15.36 27.52 5.26
CA LEU A 21 14.31 27.38 4.26
C LEU A 21 14.80 26.62 3.01
N TRP A 22 15.99 26.95 2.53
CA TRP A 22 16.64 26.23 1.42
C TRP A 22 16.85 24.75 1.75
N VAL A 23 17.36 24.43 2.94
CA VAL A 23 17.58 23.05 3.38
C VAL A 23 16.26 22.30 3.54
N LYS A 24 15.29 22.88 4.24
CA LYS A 24 13.99 22.22 4.50
C LYS A 24 13.15 22.03 3.24
N SER A 25 13.34 22.87 2.21
CA SER A 25 12.70 22.70 0.90
C SER A 25 13.49 21.82 -0.09
N GLY A 26 14.70 21.37 0.29
CA GLY A 26 15.61 20.65 -0.61
C GLY A 26 16.11 21.48 -1.79
N GLY A 27 16.02 22.82 -1.68
CA GLY A 27 16.29 23.76 -2.76
C GLY A 27 15.33 23.66 -3.94
N ARG A 28 14.09 23.24 -3.69
CA ARG A 28 13.04 23.05 -4.70
C ARG A 28 11.82 23.92 -4.41
N CYS A 29 11.03 24.21 -5.45
CA CYS A 29 9.80 24.97 -5.30
C CYS A 29 8.81 24.24 -4.38
N GLN A 30 8.31 24.92 -3.34
CA GLN A 30 7.38 24.37 -2.36
C GLN A 30 5.90 24.44 -2.80
N TYR A 31 5.62 24.94 -4.00
CA TYR A 31 4.26 24.94 -4.55
C TYR A 31 3.83 23.51 -4.92
N ASP A 32 2.60 23.14 -4.58
CA ASP A 32 2.09 21.79 -4.83
C ASP A 32 2.01 21.50 -6.34
N GLY A 33 2.61 20.39 -6.77
CA GLY A 33 2.71 20.02 -8.19
C GLY A 33 3.85 20.67 -8.98
N CYS A 34 4.73 21.49 -8.37
CA CYS A 34 5.87 22.08 -9.08
C CYS A 34 7.20 21.35 -8.81
N ASN A 35 7.74 21.43 -7.58
CA ASN A 35 8.95 20.74 -7.14
C ASN A 35 10.20 20.84 -8.07
N ILE A 36 10.32 21.91 -8.86
CA ILE A 36 11.49 22.13 -9.73
C ILE A 36 12.71 22.58 -8.91
N PRO A 37 13.95 22.25 -9.33
CA PRO A 37 15.15 22.74 -8.66
C PRO A 37 15.32 24.25 -8.86
N LEU A 38 15.63 24.96 -7.77
CA LEU A 38 15.79 26.42 -7.77
C LEU A 38 17.25 26.88 -7.74
N TRP A 39 18.19 25.94 -7.60
CA TRP A 39 19.63 26.19 -7.57
C TRP A 39 20.35 26.03 -8.91
N LYS A 40 19.65 25.54 -9.95
CA LYS A 40 20.21 25.38 -11.29
C LYS A 40 19.22 25.71 -12.39
N ASP A 41 19.74 26.19 -13.51
CA ASP A 41 19.03 26.18 -14.78
C ASP A 41 19.04 24.76 -15.37
N SER A 42 17.86 24.14 -15.50
CA SER A 42 17.72 22.80 -16.06
C SER A 42 17.94 22.76 -17.57
N LEU A 43 17.82 23.89 -18.28
CA LEU A 43 18.05 23.93 -19.73
C LEU A 43 19.55 23.99 -20.03
N MET A 44 20.27 24.91 -19.37
CA MET A 44 21.69 25.14 -19.62
C MET A 44 22.63 24.37 -18.67
N GLN A 45 22.09 23.67 -17.66
CA GLN A 45 22.84 22.98 -16.60
C GLN A 45 23.88 23.87 -15.90
N LYS A 46 23.53 25.14 -15.66
CA LYS A 46 24.36 26.12 -14.95
C LYS A 46 23.79 26.42 -13.57
N ASP A 47 24.67 26.71 -12.61
CA ASP A 47 24.27 27.19 -11.29
C ASP A 47 23.56 28.55 -11.42
N LEU A 48 22.35 28.61 -10.90
CA LEU A 48 21.52 29.80 -10.95
C LEU A 48 20.50 29.76 -9.82
N ASN A 49 20.50 30.78 -8.98
CA ASN A 49 19.46 30.96 -7.98
C ASN A 49 18.20 31.57 -8.63
N LYS A 50 17.19 30.74 -8.84
CA LYS A 50 15.86 31.12 -9.37
C LYS A 50 14.79 31.22 -8.29
N SER A 51 15.19 31.25 -7.03
CA SER A 51 14.26 31.23 -5.91
C SER A 51 13.71 32.61 -5.57
N TYR A 52 12.47 32.61 -5.10
CA TYR A 52 11.83 33.71 -4.40
C TYR A 52 11.46 33.23 -3.00
N ILE A 53 11.88 33.98 -1.99
CA ILE A 53 11.41 33.77 -0.62
C ILE A 53 10.13 34.59 -0.46
N SER A 54 9.00 33.88 -0.47
CA SER A 54 7.66 34.47 -0.47
C SER A 54 7.05 34.36 0.92
N HIS A 55 6.17 35.31 1.27
CA HIS A 55 5.49 35.32 2.56
C HIS A 55 4.12 34.63 2.46
N ILE A 56 3.78 33.82 3.46
CA ILE A 56 2.42 33.26 3.60
C ILE A 56 1.46 34.39 4.00
N ILE A 57 1.80 35.13 5.07
CA ILE A 57 1.19 36.39 5.49
C ILE A 57 2.15 37.51 5.10
N ALA A 58 1.72 38.42 4.22
CA ALA A 58 2.57 39.47 3.67
C ALA A 58 3.28 40.30 4.75
N ALA A 59 4.50 40.77 4.44
CA ALA A 59 5.28 41.64 5.32
C ALA A 59 4.61 43.01 5.59
N LYS A 60 3.77 43.47 4.66
CA LYS A 60 2.94 44.67 4.79
C LYS A 60 1.49 44.27 5.05
N GLU A 61 0.76 45.12 5.78
CA GLU A 61 -0.65 44.92 6.12
C GLU A 61 -1.56 44.94 4.88
N ASP A 62 -1.25 45.78 3.90
CA ASP A 62 -1.97 45.93 2.63
C ASP A 62 -1.54 44.91 1.55
N GLY A 63 -0.61 44.00 1.87
CA GLY A 63 -0.15 42.97 0.96
C GLY A 63 -1.08 41.75 0.89
N PRO A 64 -0.81 40.78 -0.01
CA PRO A 64 -1.56 39.54 -0.08
C PRO A 64 -1.63 38.83 1.28
N ARG A 65 -2.86 38.64 1.80
CA ARG A 65 -3.12 38.05 3.12
C ARG A 65 -2.43 38.78 4.27
N GLY A 66 -2.17 40.08 4.12
CA GLY A 66 -1.60 40.93 5.16
C GLY A 66 -2.54 41.07 6.38
N ASP A 67 -1.96 41.36 7.53
CA ASP A 67 -2.66 41.52 8.80
C ASP A 67 -1.96 42.58 9.67
N ALA A 68 -2.75 43.45 10.29
CA ALA A 68 -2.27 44.60 11.07
C ALA A 68 -1.25 44.24 12.16
N LYS A 69 -1.35 43.03 12.74
CA LYS A 69 -0.48 42.56 13.82
C LYS A 69 0.54 41.54 13.32
N LEU A 70 0.09 40.56 12.55
CA LEU A 70 0.90 39.40 12.16
C LEU A 70 1.92 39.75 11.09
N SER A 71 1.63 40.66 10.15
CA SER A 71 2.57 41.07 9.10
C SER A 71 3.90 41.56 9.67
N LYS A 72 3.86 42.38 10.73
CA LYS A 72 5.06 42.87 11.41
C LYS A 72 5.75 41.80 12.25
N LYS A 73 4.95 40.97 12.92
CA LYS A 73 5.45 39.93 13.84
C LYS A 73 6.15 38.79 13.11
N LEU A 74 5.61 38.37 11.97
CA LEU A 74 6.01 37.15 11.24
C LEU A 74 6.88 37.42 10.00
N GLU A 75 7.21 38.68 9.69
CA GLU A 75 7.95 39.08 8.48
C GLU A 75 9.23 38.27 8.23
N ILE A 76 9.93 37.88 9.29
CA ILE A 76 11.19 37.11 9.23
C ILE A 76 11.06 35.71 9.85
N ASP A 77 9.83 35.31 10.21
CA ASP A 77 9.57 34.01 10.84
C ASP A 77 9.65 32.91 9.80
N PHE A 78 10.47 31.88 10.07
CA PHE A 78 10.64 30.74 9.17
C PHE A 78 9.33 30.07 8.74
N ASN A 79 8.36 29.97 9.65
CA ASN A 79 7.06 29.32 9.39
C ASN A 79 6.18 30.15 8.45
N ASN A 80 6.47 31.45 8.32
CA ASN A 80 5.76 32.36 7.44
C ASN A 80 6.40 32.50 6.05
N LEU A 81 7.45 31.71 5.75
CA LEU A 81 8.21 31.81 4.50
C LEU A 81 8.10 30.54 3.66
N LEU A 82 7.98 30.74 2.34
CA LEU A 82 7.98 29.72 1.29
C LEU A 82 9.14 29.96 0.31
N LEU A 83 9.73 28.89 -0.21
CA LEU A 83 10.67 28.95 -1.32
C LEU A 83 9.96 28.60 -2.63
N LEU A 84 9.84 29.55 -3.55
CA LEU A 84 9.07 29.40 -4.80
C LEU A 84 9.91 29.75 -6.04
N CYS A 85 9.53 29.23 -7.20
CA CYS A 85 9.99 29.77 -8.49
C CYS A 85 9.23 31.06 -8.84
N ASP A 86 9.70 31.79 -9.86
CA ASP A 86 9.06 33.04 -10.32
C ASP A 86 7.57 32.86 -10.64
N GLU A 87 7.24 31.81 -11.40
CA GLU A 87 5.87 31.53 -11.84
C GLU A 87 4.94 31.30 -10.63
N CYS A 88 5.32 30.42 -9.72
CA CYS A 88 4.52 30.08 -8.55
C CYS A 88 4.42 31.24 -7.56
N HIS A 89 5.50 32.01 -7.37
CA HIS A 89 5.48 33.23 -6.56
C HIS A 89 4.46 34.25 -7.10
N ARG A 90 4.48 34.51 -8.42
CA ARG A 90 3.49 35.42 -9.03
C ARG A 90 2.06 34.88 -8.94
N ARG A 91 1.89 33.56 -9.06
CA ARG A 91 0.58 32.92 -8.94
C ARG A 91 -0.06 33.19 -7.59
N ILE A 92 0.67 32.95 -6.50
CA ILE A 92 0.12 33.09 -5.14
C ILE A 92 -0.09 34.56 -4.71
N ASP A 93 0.69 35.50 -5.26
CA ASP A 93 0.69 36.90 -4.83
C ASP A 93 -0.05 37.86 -5.79
N LYS A 94 -0.38 37.42 -7.01
CA LYS A 94 -1.06 38.26 -8.01
C LYS A 94 -2.24 37.58 -8.68
N SER A 95 -2.03 36.42 -9.29
CA SER A 95 -3.03 35.83 -10.20
C SER A 95 -4.16 35.11 -9.47
N GLU A 96 -3.86 34.44 -8.36
CA GLU A 96 -4.76 33.47 -7.72
C GLU A 96 -4.77 33.67 -6.19
N VAL A 97 -4.74 34.92 -5.73
CA VAL A 97 -4.60 35.26 -4.29
C VAL A 97 -5.70 34.66 -3.43
N GLU A 98 -6.95 34.65 -3.92
CA GLU A 98 -8.13 34.23 -3.16
C GLU A 98 -8.13 32.74 -2.81
N ILE A 99 -7.67 31.88 -3.74
CA ILE A 99 -7.62 30.42 -3.52
C ILE A 99 -6.38 30.00 -2.70
N HIS A 100 -5.33 30.83 -2.69
CA HIS A 100 -4.11 30.57 -1.93
C HIS A 100 -4.20 31.12 -0.51
N THR A 101 -5.10 30.56 0.28
CA THR A 101 -5.28 30.95 1.69
C THR A 101 -4.02 30.68 2.53
N VAL A 102 -3.93 31.31 3.71
CA VAL A 102 -2.85 31.04 4.68
C VAL A 102 -2.76 29.54 5.01
N ALA A 103 -3.91 28.88 5.22
CA ALA A 103 -3.96 27.46 5.54
C ALA A 103 -3.42 26.60 4.39
N THR A 104 -3.85 26.88 3.16
CA THR A 104 -3.38 26.20 1.94
C THR A 104 -1.87 26.30 1.78
N LEU A 105 -1.31 27.51 1.91
CA LEU A 105 0.14 27.74 1.79
C LEU A 105 0.95 27.07 2.92
N GLN A 106 0.40 27.02 4.14
CA GLN A 106 1.00 26.28 5.26
C GLN A 106 1.00 24.77 5.02
N GLU A 107 -0.07 24.24 4.44
CA GLU A 107 -0.15 22.82 4.07
C GLU A 107 0.88 22.47 2.99
N MET A 108 0.98 23.28 1.93
CA MET A 108 1.99 23.13 0.88
C MET A 108 3.41 23.10 1.46
N LYS A 109 3.74 24.05 2.35
CA LYS A 109 5.03 24.10 3.06
C LYS A 109 5.27 22.80 3.83
N LYS A 110 4.34 22.41 4.70
CA LYS A 110 4.47 21.23 5.56
C LYS A 110 4.63 19.95 4.73
N LYS A 111 3.85 19.80 3.66
CA LYS A 111 3.92 18.67 2.73
C LYS A 111 5.31 18.56 2.10
N GLN A 112 5.82 19.64 1.54
CA GLN A 112 7.14 19.62 0.90
C GLN A 112 8.27 19.37 1.91
N GLU A 113 8.25 20.03 3.07
CA GLU A 113 9.30 19.86 4.09
C GLU A 113 9.31 18.44 4.66
N ARG A 114 8.13 17.85 4.87
CA ARG A 114 7.98 16.43 5.24
C ARG A 114 8.57 15.53 4.16
N ASN A 115 8.27 15.79 2.89
CA ASN A 115 8.79 14.99 1.78
C ASN A 115 10.32 15.05 1.69
N ILE A 116 10.93 16.22 1.88
CA ILE A 116 12.39 16.37 1.86
C ILE A 116 13.03 15.65 3.04
N GLU A 117 12.53 15.86 4.25
CA GLU A 117 13.03 15.16 5.44
C GLU A 117 12.99 13.64 5.23
N LEU A 118 11.87 13.16 4.68
CA LEU A 118 11.67 11.75 4.40
C LEU A 118 12.66 11.20 3.36
N LEU A 119 12.72 11.84 2.20
CA LEU A 119 13.55 11.42 1.07
C LEU A 119 15.05 11.64 1.28
N THR A 120 15.45 12.43 2.28
CA THR A 120 16.86 12.63 2.64
C THR A 120 17.26 11.83 3.87
N GLY A 121 16.30 11.29 4.63
CA GLY A 121 16.50 10.37 5.74
C GLY A 121 16.61 8.89 5.33
N LEU A 122 16.84 8.60 4.03
CA LEU A 122 16.96 7.24 3.50
C LEU A 122 18.16 6.52 4.12
N THR A 123 17.88 5.48 4.89
CA THR A 123 18.88 4.53 5.36
C THR A 123 18.78 3.23 4.53
N PRO A 124 19.90 2.53 4.24
CA PRO A 124 19.90 1.35 3.38
C PRO A 124 18.94 0.22 3.80
N ASP A 125 18.63 0.12 5.08
CA ASP A 125 17.71 -0.86 5.70
C ASP A 125 16.22 -0.62 5.39
N LYS A 126 15.87 0.55 4.83
CA LYS A 126 14.49 0.87 4.42
C LYS A 126 14.24 0.70 2.93
N LYS A 127 15.17 0.12 2.18
CA LYS A 127 14.95 -0.18 0.76
C LYS A 127 14.09 -1.42 0.59
N SER A 128 13.16 -1.38 -0.36
CA SER A 128 12.28 -2.47 -0.70
C SER A 128 12.15 -2.69 -2.20
N HIS A 129 12.18 -3.95 -2.61
CA HIS A 129 11.78 -4.37 -3.94
C HIS A 129 10.25 -4.35 -4.04
N ILE A 130 9.71 -3.62 -5.01
CA ILE A 130 8.28 -3.63 -5.29
C ILE A 130 7.97 -4.83 -6.19
N VAL A 131 7.11 -5.71 -5.70
CA VAL A 131 6.68 -6.92 -6.41
C VAL A 131 5.19 -6.82 -6.69
N SER A 132 4.78 -7.15 -7.91
CA SER A 132 3.38 -7.25 -8.26
C SER A 132 3.01 -8.63 -8.78
N PHE A 133 1.79 -9.07 -8.46
CA PHE A 133 1.19 -10.25 -9.06
C PHE A 133 -0.24 -9.95 -9.49
N THR A 134 -0.51 -10.06 -10.79
CA THR A 134 -1.81 -9.78 -11.38
C THR A 134 -2.25 -10.96 -12.24
N ALA A 135 -3.51 -11.36 -12.11
CA ALA A 135 -4.16 -12.28 -13.02
C ALA A 135 -5.62 -11.85 -13.21
N LYS A 136 -6.25 -12.29 -14.30
CA LYS A 136 -7.62 -11.92 -14.63
C LYS A 136 -8.58 -12.42 -13.55
N ILE A 137 -9.56 -11.60 -13.18
CA ILE A 137 -10.63 -11.95 -12.22
C ILE A 137 -11.96 -11.81 -12.96
N GLY A 138 -12.55 -12.94 -13.37
CA GLY A 138 -13.70 -12.91 -14.27
C GLY A 138 -13.35 -12.22 -15.60
N SER A 139 -13.98 -11.08 -15.90
CA SER A 139 -13.65 -10.26 -17.07
C SER A 139 -12.66 -9.12 -16.78
N PHE A 140 -12.36 -8.85 -15.51
CA PHE A 140 -11.53 -7.72 -15.09
C PHE A 140 -10.04 -8.04 -15.19
N GLU A 141 -9.28 -7.15 -15.83
CA GLU A 141 -7.83 -7.25 -15.94
C GLU A 141 -7.17 -6.19 -15.02
N PRO A 142 -6.57 -6.62 -13.89
CA PRO A 142 -6.02 -5.70 -12.92
C PRO A 142 -4.68 -5.11 -13.40
N ALA A 143 -4.49 -3.81 -13.15
CA ALA A 143 -3.24 -3.11 -13.40
C ALA A 143 -2.74 -2.44 -12.11
N ILE A 144 -1.46 -2.63 -11.79
CA ILE A 144 -0.79 -2.05 -10.64
C ILE A 144 0.25 -1.05 -11.14
N LYS A 145 0.09 0.23 -10.75
CA LYS A 145 0.96 1.33 -11.18
C LYS A 145 2.08 1.56 -10.17
N PHE A 146 3.30 1.78 -10.67
CA PHE A 146 4.47 2.04 -9.84
C PHE A 146 4.26 3.20 -8.86
N ASP A 147 3.73 4.34 -9.33
CA ASP A 147 3.49 5.52 -8.49
C ASP A 147 2.56 5.23 -7.30
N ASN A 148 1.53 4.40 -7.50
CA ASN A 148 0.61 4.01 -6.43
C ASN A 148 1.29 3.11 -5.40
N CYS A 149 2.22 2.25 -5.84
CA CYS A 149 3.02 1.43 -4.94
C CYS A 149 3.98 2.31 -4.12
N VAL A 150 4.66 3.26 -4.77
CA VAL A 150 5.56 4.21 -4.10
C VAL A 150 4.81 5.04 -3.07
N GLU A 151 3.62 5.56 -3.39
CA GLU A 151 2.79 6.29 -2.45
C GLU A 151 2.41 5.45 -1.22
N ALA A 152 2.20 4.15 -1.39
CA ALA A 152 1.77 3.25 -0.33
C ALA A 152 2.90 2.82 0.62
N ILE A 153 4.13 2.65 0.10
CA ILE A 153 5.27 2.20 0.92
C ILE A 153 5.94 3.34 1.69
N LEU A 154 5.75 4.59 1.27
CA LEU A 154 6.28 5.77 1.95
C LEU A 154 5.42 6.13 3.18
N PRO A 155 6.01 6.56 4.31
CA PRO A 155 7.43 6.80 4.57
C PRO A 155 8.28 5.59 5.04
N GLU A 156 7.66 4.43 5.23
CA GLU A 156 8.28 3.30 5.91
C GLU A 156 9.40 2.65 5.09
N TYR A 157 9.17 2.49 3.78
CA TYR A 157 10.09 1.90 2.83
C TYR A 157 10.24 2.76 1.55
N TYR A 158 11.28 2.45 0.78
CA TYR A 158 11.62 3.15 -0.46
C TYR A 158 11.94 2.15 -1.56
N PRO A 159 11.57 2.44 -2.81
CA PRO A 159 11.82 1.51 -3.90
C PRO A 159 13.34 1.38 -4.16
N VAL A 160 13.82 0.14 -4.30
CA VAL A 160 15.22 -0.14 -4.69
C VAL A 160 15.53 0.36 -6.10
N SER A 161 14.53 0.34 -6.99
CA SER A 161 14.61 0.77 -8.39
C SER A 161 13.29 1.40 -8.84
N ASP A 162 13.28 2.01 -10.03
CA ASP A 162 12.08 2.57 -10.67
C ASP A 162 11.17 1.53 -11.35
N ASN A 163 11.41 0.24 -11.11
CA ASN A 163 10.72 -0.86 -11.78
C ASN A 163 9.94 -1.74 -10.80
N ILE A 164 8.83 -2.31 -11.28
CA ILE A 164 8.08 -3.35 -10.58
C ILE A 164 8.58 -4.72 -11.03
N ILE A 165 8.89 -5.60 -10.08
CA ILE A 165 9.07 -7.03 -10.37
C ILE A 165 7.68 -7.63 -10.61
N GLN A 166 7.34 -7.88 -11.87
CA GLN A 166 6.02 -8.40 -12.26
C GLN A 166 6.05 -9.93 -12.34
N LEU A 167 5.29 -10.59 -11.47
CA LEU A 167 5.16 -12.05 -11.43
C LEU A 167 3.97 -12.57 -12.26
N GLY A 168 3.03 -11.69 -12.60
CA GLY A 168 1.86 -12.03 -13.43
C GLY A 168 2.17 -11.86 -14.92
N THR A 169 1.45 -12.58 -15.77
CA THR A 169 1.53 -12.42 -17.22
C THR A 169 0.43 -11.50 -17.75
N ALA A 170 0.83 -10.41 -18.39
CA ALA A 170 0.01 -9.82 -19.43
C ALA A 170 -0.06 -10.81 -20.59
N ASN A 171 -1.24 -11.05 -21.17
CA ASN A 171 -1.46 -11.79 -22.42
C ASN A 171 -1.63 -13.33 -22.37
N LEU A 172 -1.85 -13.97 -21.22
CA LEU A 172 -2.42 -15.32 -21.26
C LEU A 172 -3.91 -15.24 -21.65
N MET A 173 -4.21 -15.59 -22.90
CA MET A 173 -5.58 -15.69 -23.44
C MET A 173 -6.31 -16.94 -22.93
N ILE A 174 -6.13 -17.29 -21.66
CA ILE A 174 -6.70 -18.47 -21.02
C ILE A 174 -7.72 -17.97 -19.99
N LYS A 175 -8.95 -18.50 -20.05
CA LYS A 175 -10.01 -18.18 -19.09
C LYS A 175 -9.99 -19.21 -17.97
N ASP A 176 -10.55 -18.85 -16.81
CA ASP A 176 -10.68 -19.76 -15.64
C ASP A 176 -11.46 -21.06 -15.96
N GLN A 177 -12.20 -21.06 -17.07
CA GLN A 177 -12.96 -22.21 -17.60
C GLN A 177 -12.14 -23.14 -18.51
N THR A 178 -10.94 -22.75 -18.91
CA THR A 178 -10.09 -23.56 -19.76
C THR A 178 -9.50 -24.71 -18.95
N GLU A 179 -9.50 -25.91 -19.53
CA GLU A 179 -8.87 -27.08 -18.91
C GLU A 179 -7.42 -26.76 -18.52
N ASN A 180 -7.03 -27.13 -17.30
CA ASN A 180 -5.70 -26.88 -16.73
C ASN A 180 -5.33 -25.40 -16.48
N TYR A 181 -6.29 -24.45 -16.48
CA TYR A 181 -6.03 -23.04 -16.12
C TYR A 181 -5.20 -22.89 -14.84
N TRP A 182 -5.66 -23.52 -13.75
CA TRP A 182 -5.00 -23.43 -12.44
C TRP A 182 -3.57 -23.99 -12.45
N GLY A 183 -3.34 -25.11 -13.15
CA GLY A 183 -2.03 -25.73 -13.25
C GLY A 183 -1.06 -24.86 -14.05
N ILE A 184 -1.49 -24.31 -15.19
CA ILE A 184 -0.67 -23.42 -16.02
C ILE A 184 -0.26 -22.18 -15.24
N HIS A 185 -1.23 -21.47 -14.62
CA HIS A 185 -0.94 -20.26 -13.87
C HIS A 185 -0.10 -20.52 -12.60
N SER A 186 -0.31 -21.65 -11.93
CA SER A 186 0.50 -22.03 -10.76
C SER A 186 1.95 -22.30 -11.14
N ASN A 187 2.19 -23.10 -12.20
CA ASN A 187 3.54 -23.43 -12.67
C ASN A 187 4.27 -22.19 -13.17
N GLN A 188 3.57 -21.31 -13.88
CA GLN A 188 4.17 -20.05 -14.32
C GLN A 188 4.55 -19.16 -13.14
N LEU A 189 3.67 -19.03 -12.15
CA LEU A 189 3.96 -18.25 -10.96
C LEU A 189 5.19 -18.79 -10.22
N GLU A 190 5.32 -20.11 -10.08
CA GLU A 190 6.51 -20.76 -9.50
C GLU A 190 7.80 -20.39 -10.25
N GLU A 191 7.79 -20.48 -11.58
CA GLU A 191 8.95 -20.13 -12.40
C GLU A 191 9.28 -18.63 -12.31
N MET A 192 8.29 -17.74 -12.30
CA MET A 192 8.51 -16.30 -12.14
C MET A 192 9.12 -15.96 -10.78
N VAL A 193 8.63 -16.57 -9.68
CA VAL A 193 9.22 -16.38 -8.35
C VAL A 193 10.66 -16.91 -8.32
N LYS A 194 10.90 -18.08 -8.92
CA LYS A 194 12.24 -18.67 -9.00
C LYS A 194 13.22 -17.83 -9.81
N GLN A 195 12.77 -17.19 -10.89
CA GLN A 195 13.62 -16.37 -11.76
C GLN A 195 13.88 -14.97 -11.18
N HIS A 196 12.91 -14.37 -10.49
CA HIS A 196 13.01 -12.96 -10.11
C HIS A 196 13.16 -12.71 -8.60
N ILE A 197 12.63 -13.58 -7.73
CA ILE A 197 12.66 -13.37 -6.28
C ILE A 197 13.80 -14.15 -5.63
N LYS A 198 13.98 -15.44 -5.99
CA LYS A 198 15.03 -16.29 -5.38
C LYS A 198 16.45 -15.72 -5.56
N PRO A 199 16.87 -15.15 -6.72
CA PRO A 199 18.20 -14.58 -6.85
C PRO A 199 18.46 -13.41 -5.89
N ILE A 200 17.46 -12.56 -5.68
CA ILE A 200 17.53 -11.42 -4.76
C ILE A 200 17.73 -11.91 -3.32
N LEU A 201 16.91 -12.88 -2.88
CA LEU A 201 17.02 -13.48 -1.55
C LEU A 201 18.41 -14.10 -1.26
N VAL A 202 19.10 -14.60 -2.29
CA VAL A 202 20.44 -15.21 -2.16
C VAL A 202 21.56 -14.18 -2.17
N GLN A 203 21.42 -13.12 -2.97
CA GLN A 203 22.51 -12.17 -3.25
C GLN A 203 22.56 -10.99 -2.27
N GLU A 204 21.42 -10.56 -1.74
CA GLU A 204 21.32 -9.35 -0.93
C GLU A 204 21.26 -9.70 0.57
N LYS A 205 22.10 -9.03 1.38
CA LYS A 205 22.21 -9.26 2.83
C LYS A 205 20.97 -8.86 3.62
N THR A 206 20.17 -7.94 3.10
CA THR A 206 18.96 -7.41 3.76
C THR A 206 17.97 -7.07 2.66
N THR A 207 16.87 -7.83 2.58
CA THR A 207 15.95 -7.81 1.43
C THR A 207 14.52 -7.57 1.87
N HIS A 208 14.00 -6.36 1.73
CA HIS A 208 12.57 -6.12 1.98
C HIS A 208 11.75 -6.23 0.68
N PHE A 209 10.62 -6.94 0.69
CA PHE A 209 9.69 -6.96 -0.44
C PHE A 209 8.35 -6.31 -0.07
N SER A 210 7.90 -5.36 -0.89
CA SER A 210 6.55 -4.78 -0.80
C SER A 210 5.70 -5.40 -1.90
N ILE A 211 4.76 -6.25 -1.53
CA ILE A 211 4.03 -7.13 -2.45
C ILE A 211 2.61 -6.62 -2.63
N PHE A 212 2.25 -6.37 -3.90
CA PHE A 212 0.96 -5.89 -4.33
C PHE A 212 0.33 -6.94 -5.25
N ALA A 213 -0.73 -7.60 -4.81
CA ALA A 213 -1.29 -8.73 -5.54
C ALA A 213 -2.79 -8.57 -5.79
N LEU A 214 -3.23 -8.80 -7.02
CA LEU A 214 -4.64 -8.77 -7.41
C LEU A 214 -4.90 -9.85 -8.46
N ALA A 215 -5.38 -11.00 -7.99
CA ALA A 215 -5.61 -12.22 -8.76
C ALA A 215 -6.74 -13.03 -8.10
N PRO A 216 -7.24 -14.11 -8.73
CA PRO A 216 -8.12 -15.07 -8.07
C PRO A 216 -7.51 -15.61 -6.76
N GLN A 217 -8.35 -15.82 -5.75
CA GLN A 217 -7.90 -16.18 -4.39
C GLN A 217 -7.02 -17.44 -4.35
N PRO A 218 -7.27 -18.51 -5.13
CA PRO A 218 -6.38 -19.66 -5.15
C PRO A 218 -4.94 -19.31 -5.57
N LEU A 219 -4.78 -18.46 -6.59
CA LEU A 219 -3.45 -18.04 -7.06
C LEU A 219 -2.76 -17.11 -6.06
N LEU A 220 -3.52 -16.30 -5.32
CA LEU A 220 -2.98 -15.48 -4.23
C LEU A 220 -2.47 -16.36 -3.07
N ILE A 221 -3.21 -17.39 -2.69
CA ILE A 221 -2.75 -18.37 -1.68
C ILE A 221 -1.50 -19.10 -2.19
N LYS A 222 -1.49 -19.51 -3.46
CA LYS A 222 -0.31 -20.11 -4.09
C LYS A 222 0.90 -19.17 -4.06
N LEU A 223 0.74 -17.89 -4.40
CA LEU A 223 1.80 -16.87 -4.26
C LEU A 223 2.35 -16.84 -2.84
N GLY A 224 1.46 -16.86 -1.84
CA GLY A 224 1.84 -16.89 -0.44
C GLY A 224 2.78 -18.05 -0.09
N THR A 225 2.48 -19.26 -0.57
CA THR A 225 3.34 -20.44 -0.31
C THR A 225 4.74 -20.35 -0.91
N LEU A 226 4.92 -19.51 -1.94
CA LEU A 226 6.19 -19.33 -2.64
C LEU A 226 7.04 -18.22 -2.02
N ILE A 227 6.47 -17.42 -1.11
CA ILE A 227 7.12 -16.31 -0.43
C ILE A 227 7.12 -16.60 1.08
N PRO A 228 8.20 -17.19 1.62
CA PRO A 228 8.25 -17.62 3.01
C PRO A 228 7.91 -16.48 3.98
N GLU A 229 7.22 -16.77 5.09
CA GLU A 229 7.01 -15.80 6.19
C GLU A 229 8.35 -15.27 6.75
N LEU A 230 9.42 -16.07 6.67
CA LEU A 230 10.78 -15.70 7.07
C LEU A 230 11.42 -14.62 6.19
N SER A 231 10.91 -14.38 4.99
CA SER A 231 11.33 -13.22 4.19
C SER A 231 10.77 -11.95 4.81
N THR A 232 11.59 -10.90 4.88
CA THR A 232 11.15 -9.55 5.26
C THR A 232 10.23 -9.00 4.16
N SER A 233 8.96 -9.39 4.18
CA SER A 233 7.99 -9.03 3.16
C SER A 233 6.70 -8.50 3.75
N GLU A 234 6.19 -7.45 3.14
CA GLU A 234 4.97 -6.77 3.51
C GLU A 234 3.94 -6.87 2.39
N ILE A 235 2.76 -7.39 2.73
CA ILE A 235 1.65 -7.55 1.79
C ILE A 235 0.74 -6.34 1.91
N TYR A 236 0.39 -5.74 0.78
CA TYR A 236 -0.48 -4.57 0.71
C TYR A 236 -1.89 -4.96 0.30
N GLN A 237 -2.88 -4.25 0.87
CA GLN A 237 -4.30 -4.41 0.58
C GLN A 237 -4.76 -3.33 -0.41
N LEU A 238 -5.56 -3.71 -1.40
CA LEU A 238 -6.21 -2.72 -2.25
C LEU A 238 -7.49 -2.24 -1.57
N HIS A 239 -7.49 -1.00 -1.07
CA HIS A 239 -8.68 -0.36 -0.55
C HIS A 239 -9.47 0.24 -1.73
N ARG A 240 -10.78 -0.05 -1.81
CA ARG A 240 -11.65 0.37 -2.93
C ARG A 240 -12.31 1.73 -2.67
N GLU A 241 -12.66 1.98 -1.42
CA GLU A 241 -13.42 3.15 -0.98
C GLU A 241 -12.73 3.88 0.18
N PRO A 242 -12.92 5.21 0.31
CA PRO A 242 -13.69 6.09 -0.59
C PRO A 242 -12.94 6.44 -1.89
N LYS A 243 -11.62 6.37 -1.88
CA LYS A 243 -10.76 6.46 -3.06
C LYS A 243 -9.88 5.23 -3.10
N GLN A 244 -9.68 4.68 -4.30
CA GLN A 244 -8.83 3.52 -4.47
C GLN A 244 -7.39 3.85 -4.07
N THR A 245 -6.82 3.09 -3.13
CA THR A 245 -5.43 3.25 -2.67
C THR A 245 -4.89 1.93 -2.12
N TRP A 246 -3.57 1.78 -2.15
CA TRP A 246 -2.87 0.69 -1.46
C TRP A 246 -2.36 1.09 -0.08
N LYS A 247 -2.48 2.38 0.28
CA LYS A 247 -2.00 2.89 1.55
C LYS A 247 -2.88 2.39 2.69
N TRP A 248 -2.25 1.76 3.67
CA TRP A 248 -2.91 1.33 4.90
C TRP A 248 -3.52 2.51 5.66
N GLN A 249 -4.75 2.31 6.15
CA GLN A 249 -5.53 3.26 6.93
C GLN A 249 -5.46 2.83 8.40
N ASN A 250 -4.26 2.93 9.01
CA ASN A 250 -3.99 2.39 10.35
C ASN A 250 -4.74 3.11 11.48
N GLU A 251 -5.31 4.27 11.19
CA GLU A 251 -6.20 5.04 12.05
C GLU A 251 -7.62 4.46 12.13
N GLU A 252 -8.02 3.59 11.20
CA GLU A 252 -9.33 2.93 11.18
C GLU A 252 -9.43 1.85 12.26
N GLU A 253 -10.66 1.54 12.68
CA GLU A 253 -10.95 0.58 13.74
C GLU A 253 -10.40 -0.83 13.43
N VAL A 254 -9.79 -1.46 14.44
CA VAL A 254 -9.27 -2.82 14.35
C VAL A 254 -10.43 -3.80 14.45
N VAL A 255 -10.59 -4.64 13.42
CA VAL A 255 -11.65 -5.64 13.40
C VAL A 255 -11.20 -6.90 14.14
N VAL A 256 -12.11 -7.43 14.96
CA VAL A 256 -11.94 -8.72 15.63
C VAL A 256 -12.16 -9.83 14.62
N VAL A 257 -11.16 -10.71 14.49
CA VAL A 257 -11.23 -11.90 13.65
C VAL A 257 -11.35 -13.11 14.55
N GLU A 258 -12.39 -13.90 14.32
CA GLU A 258 -12.76 -15.05 15.16
C GLU A 258 -12.57 -16.35 14.41
N LEU A 259 -12.13 -17.38 15.13
CA LEU A 259 -12.10 -18.76 14.67
C LEU A 259 -13.20 -19.55 15.40
N GLN A 260 -14.17 -20.03 14.64
CA GLN A 260 -15.21 -20.94 15.09
C GLN A 260 -14.78 -22.37 14.78
N GLU A 261 -14.90 -23.24 15.77
CA GLU A 261 -14.58 -24.67 15.66
C GLU A 261 -15.84 -25.49 15.43
N PRO A 262 -15.76 -26.62 14.72
CA PRO A 262 -16.89 -27.51 14.55
C PRO A 262 -17.30 -28.12 15.90
N SER A 263 -18.60 -28.33 16.08
CA SER A 263 -19.14 -28.99 17.29
C SER A 263 -18.79 -30.48 17.37
N GLU A 264 -18.50 -31.10 16.21
CA GLU A 264 -18.15 -32.51 16.09
C GLU A 264 -17.01 -32.67 15.08
N ILE A 265 -16.09 -33.59 15.37
CA ILE A 265 -14.99 -33.94 14.45
C ILE A 265 -15.42 -35.13 13.58
N LYS A 266 -15.63 -34.82 12.30
CA LYS A 266 -15.92 -35.70 11.17
C LYS A 266 -14.68 -36.01 10.33
N SER A 267 -14.84 -36.72 9.21
CA SER A 267 -13.70 -37.27 8.46
C SER A 267 -12.95 -36.25 7.59
N ILE A 268 -13.62 -35.20 7.10
CA ILE A 268 -13.02 -34.25 6.14
C ILE A 268 -12.79 -32.88 6.82
N PRO A 269 -11.53 -32.41 6.96
CA PRO A 269 -11.26 -31.07 7.47
C PRO A 269 -11.55 -29.98 6.45
N VAL A 270 -12.35 -29.00 6.85
CA VAL A 270 -12.70 -27.83 6.03
C VAL A 270 -12.30 -26.54 6.76
N LEU A 271 -11.63 -25.64 6.05
CA LEU A 271 -11.36 -24.27 6.50
C LEU A 271 -12.11 -23.25 5.62
N VAL A 272 -13.10 -22.60 6.21
CA VAL A 272 -13.87 -21.52 5.57
C VAL A 272 -13.29 -20.18 6.01
N LEU A 273 -12.94 -19.32 5.04
CA LEU A 273 -12.43 -17.97 5.30
C LEU A 273 -13.47 -16.96 4.82
N SER A 274 -14.24 -16.38 5.74
CA SER A 274 -15.47 -15.62 5.48
C SER A 274 -15.34 -14.16 5.95
N LEU A 275 -14.50 -13.39 5.26
CA LEU A 275 -14.21 -11.98 5.62
C LEU A 275 -14.93 -10.99 4.70
N SER A 276 -15.00 -11.30 3.41
CA SER A 276 -15.57 -10.41 2.40
C SER A 276 -17.08 -10.58 2.22
N ASP A 277 -17.61 -11.75 2.58
CA ASP A 277 -19.01 -12.14 2.53
C ASP A 277 -19.20 -13.40 3.38
N ASP A 278 -20.44 -13.78 3.66
CA ASP A 278 -20.75 -14.99 4.41
C ASP A 278 -20.75 -16.25 3.51
N VAL A 279 -20.28 -17.36 4.07
CA VAL A 279 -20.35 -18.70 3.45
C VAL A 279 -21.13 -19.61 4.38
N THR A 280 -22.27 -20.07 3.90
CA THR A 280 -23.16 -20.98 4.62
C THR A 280 -22.67 -22.43 4.49
N ASP A 281 -22.95 -23.23 5.52
CA ASP A 281 -22.54 -24.65 5.57
C ASP A 281 -23.15 -25.46 4.42
N ASP A 282 -24.39 -25.16 4.00
CA ASP A 282 -25.06 -25.80 2.86
C ASP A 282 -24.23 -25.70 1.57
N ARG A 283 -23.50 -24.60 1.37
CA ARG A 283 -22.61 -24.43 0.21
C ARG A 283 -21.41 -25.35 0.28
N ILE A 284 -20.91 -25.64 1.49
CA ILE A 284 -19.83 -26.60 1.71
C ILE A 284 -20.33 -28.03 1.52
N HIS A 285 -21.47 -28.37 2.13
CA HIS A 285 -22.10 -29.68 2.01
C HIS A 285 -22.46 -30.03 0.56
N SER A 286 -22.88 -29.04 -0.24
CA SER A 286 -23.17 -29.26 -1.67
C SER A 286 -21.96 -29.75 -2.49
N VAL A 287 -20.73 -29.51 -2.01
CA VAL A 287 -19.48 -29.84 -2.69
C VAL A 287 -18.83 -31.10 -2.10
N LEU A 288 -18.89 -31.26 -0.78
CA LEU A 288 -18.15 -32.29 -0.03
C LEU A 288 -19.03 -33.32 0.68
N GLY A 289 -20.35 -33.13 0.70
CA GLY A 289 -21.28 -33.90 1.53
C GLY A 289 -21.24 -33.49 3.01
N ASP A 290 -21.97 -34.21 3.84
CA ASP A 290 -22.20 -33.86 5.26
C ASP A 290 -21.08 -34.35 6.20
N ASP A 291 -20.13 -35.16 5.72
CA ASP A 291 -19.02 -35.73 6.52
C ASP A 291 -17.83 -34.76 6.66
N VAL A 292 -18.15 -33.49 6.97
CA VAL A 292 -17.18 -32.39 7.06
C VAL A 292 -17.12 -31.77 8.44
N SER A 293 -15.91 -31.42 8.86
CA SER A 293 -15.63 -30.61 10.04
C SER A 293 -15.26 -29.20 9.60
N ILE A 294 -16.13 -28.24 9.87
CA ILE A 294 -15.99 -26.87 9.39
C ILE A 294 -15.36 -25.99 10.47
N TRP A 295 -14.09 -25.62 10.27
CA TRP A 295 -13.47 -24.48 10.95
C TRP A 295 -13.75 -23.22 10.15
N LYS A 296 -14.36 -22.21 10.78
CA LYS A 296 -14.74 -20.96 10.11
C LYS A 296 -14.01 -19.78 10.72
N ILE A 297 -13.19 -19.10 9.92
CA ILE A 297 -12.61 -17.80 10.28
C ILE A 297 -13.51 -16.72 9.70
N SER A 298 -14.03 -15.85 10.57
CA SER A 298 -14.97 -14.80 10.17
C SER A 298 -14.80 -13.53 11.02
N VAL A 299 -15.63 -12.53 10.71
CA VAL A 299 -15.71 -11.22 11.35
C VAL A 299 -17.18 -10.91 11.56
N ASP A 300 -17.48 -10.00 12.47
CA ASP A 300 -18.83 -9.44 12.55
C ASP A 300 -19.14 -8.66 11.27
N ASN A 301 -20.30 -8.92 10.66
CA ASN A 301 -20.76 -8.32 9.40
C ASN A 301 -19.72 -8.34 8.24
N PRO A 302 -19.39 -9.53 7.68
CA PRO A 302 -18.45 -9.67 6.56
C PRO A 302 -18.78 -8.76 5.38
N ASN A 303 -17.77 -8.08 4.83
CA ASN A 303 -17.93 -7.20 3.68
C ASN A 303 -16.60 -6.92 2.97
N ARG A 304 -16.69 -6.46 1.71
CA ARG A 304 -15.52 -6.25 0.83
C ARG A 304 -14.56 -5.13 1.28
N ASN A 305 -14.93 -4.33 2.27
CA ASN A 305 -14.17 -3.19 2.78
C ASN A 305 -13.64 -3.43 4.21
N ILE A 306 -13.79 -4.64 4.77
CA ILE A 306 -13.50 -4.94 6.18
C ILE A 306 -12.02 -4.71 6.56
N LEU A 307 -11.09 -4.91 5.63
CA LEU A 307 -9.66 -4.84 5.92
C LEU A 307 -9.09 -3.46 5.59
N LYS A 308 -8.90 -2.63 6.64
CA LYS A 308 -8.42 -1.25 6.52
C LYS A 308 -7.05 -0.98 7.14
N ASN A 309 -6.71 -1.69 8.22
CA ASN A 309 -5.47 -1.51 8.95
C ASN A 309 -4.64 -2.81 9.04
N ARG A 310 -3.35 -2.63 9.33
CA ARG A 310 -2.37 -3.73 9.45
C ARG A 310 -2.66 -4.66 10.63
N GLN A 311 -3.18 -4.12 11.74
CA GLN A 311 -3.46 -4.91 12.93
C GLN A 311 -4.54 -5.96 12.68
N THR A 312 -5.56 -5.63 11.88
CA THR A 312 -6.60 -6.57 11.46
C THR A 312 -6.01 -7.70 10.61
N LEU A 313 -5.07 -7.40 9.70
CA LEU A 313 -4.37 -8.43 8.93
C LEU A 313 -3.57 -9.35 9.87
N ILE A 314 -2.89 -8.80 10.88
CA ILE A 314 -2.17 -9.60 11.90
C ILE A 314 -3.14 -10.49 12.69
N ASN A 315 -4.30 -9.96 13.11
CA ASN A 315 -5.32 -10.74 13.81
C ASN A 315 -5.80 -11.92 12.94
N PHE A 316 -6.07 -11.66 11.66
CA PHE A 316 -6.41 -12.70 10.69
C PHE A 316 -5.31 -13.76 10.57
N LYS A 317 -4.05 -13.34 10.41
CA LYS A 317 -2.90 -14.26 10.33
C LYS A 317 -2.84 -15.19 11.54
N ASN A 318 -3.06 -14.64 12.74
CA ASN A 318 -3.04 -15.42 13.96
C ASN A 318 -4.16 -16.46 13.99
N GLN A 319 -5.37 -16.12 13.52
CA GLN A 319 -6.45 -17.10 13.44
C GLN A 319 -6.21 -18.19 12.41
N VAL A 320 -5.61 -17.87 11.25
CA VAL A 320 -5.22 -18.89 10.27
C VAL A 320 -4.17 -19.85 10.86
N ARG A 321 -3.16 -19.31 11.55
CA ARG A 321 -2.15 -20.13 12.24
C ARG A 321 -2.79 -21.03 13.30
N ASN A 322 -3.72 -20.50 14.08
CA ASN A 322 -4.47 -21.26 15.07
C ASN A 322 -5.30 -22.37 14.41
N ALA A 323 -5.97 -22.08 13.30
CA ALA A 323 -6.77 -23.05 12.57
C ALA A 323 -5.91 -24.20 12.03
N TYR A 324 -4.80 -23.90 11.34
CA TYR A 324 -3.87 -24.93 10.87
C TYR A 324 -3.36 -25.80 12.02
N SER A 325 -2.98 -25.18 13.15
CA SER A 325 -2.53 -25.93 14.32
C SER A 325 -3.61 -26.82 14.91
N LYS A 326 -4.86 -26.34 15.05
CA LYS A 326 -5.97 -27.10 15.64
C LYS A 326 -6.42 -28.24 14.73
N ILE A 327 -6.54 -27.99 13.43
CA ILE A 327 -6.90 -29.00 12.44
C ILE A 327 -5.86 -30.12 12.44
N LYS A 328 -4.57 -29.78 12.39
CA LYS A 328 -3.47 -30.76 12.43
C LYS A 328 -3.44 -31.63 13.69
N LEU A 329 -4.01 -31.19 14.81
CA LEU A 329 -4.13 -32.04 16.00
C LEU A 329 -5.21 -33.12 15.86
N GLN A 330 -6.18 -32.91 14.97
CA GLN A 330 -7.30 -33.83 14.74
C GLN A 330 -7.06 -34.75 13.53
N TYR A 331 -6.29 -34.31 12.54
CA TYR A 331 -6.04 -35.05 11.29
C TYR A 331 -4.54 -35.28 11.06
N GLN A 332 -4.20 -36.41 10.45
CA GLN A 332 -2.81 -36.81 10.24
C GLN A 332 -2.34 -36.53 8.81
N ASN A 333 -3.15 -36.91 7.81
CA ASN A 333 -2.75 -36.88 6.40
C ASN A 333 -3.82 -36.26 5.49
N GLU A 334 -5.01 -36.00 6.03
CA GLU A 334 -6.15 -35.50 5.29
C GLU A 334 -5.91 -34.04 4.88
N PRO A 335 -6.02 -33.69 3.58
CA PRO A 335 -5.82 -32.32 3.13
C PRO A 335 -6.93 -31.42 3.65
N ILE A 336 -6.58 -30.19 4.02
CA ILE A 336 -7.55 -29.17 4.43
C ILE A 336 -8.23 -28.62 3.18
N HIS A 337 -9.56 -28.76 3.12
CA HIS A 337 -10.36 -28.15 2.06
C HIS A 337 -10.63 -26.67 2.39
N VAL A 338 -10.01 -25.76 1.64
CA VAL A 338 -10.05 -24.31 1.91
C VAL A 338 -11.06 -23.62 0.99
N PHE A 339 -12.03 -22.92 1.59
CA PHE A 339 -13.07 -22.15 0.89
C PHE A 339 -12.88 -20.64 1.15
N PRO A 340 -12.17 -19.93 0.26
CA PRO A 340 -11.74 -18.56 0.51
C PRO A 340 -12.75 -17.52 -0.01
N VAL A 341 -13.23 -16.65 0.88
CA VAL A 341 -14.04 -15.45 0.59
C VAL A 341 -13.50 -14.29 1.42
N MET A 342 -12.38 -13.71 0.97
CA MET A 342 -11.61 -12.76 1.77
C MET A 342 -10.89 -11.68 0.93
N PRO A 343 -10.35 -10.63 1.56
CA PRO A 343 -9.52 -9.62 0.91
C PRO A 343 -8.24 -10.21 0.28
N ASN A 344 -7.67 -9.51 -0.69
CA ASN A 344 -6.51 -10.00 -1.45
C ASN A 344 -5.25 -10.17 -0.58
N SER A 345 -5.00 -9.29 0.38
CA SER A 345 -3.83 -9.48 1.26
C SER A 345 -4.02 -10.67 2.22
N CYS A 346 -5.25 -10.92 2.69
CA CYS A 346 -5.58 -12.10 3.49
C CYS A 346 -5.29 -13.39 2.70
N ALA A 347 -5.69 -13.45 1.42
CA ALA A 347 -5.43 -14.62 0.59
C ALA A 347 -3.94 -14.93 0.43
N VAL A 348 -3.10 -13.90 0.22
CA VAL A 348 -1.64 -14.10 0.18
C VAL A 348 -1.13 -14.58 1.54
N GLU A 349 -1.55 -13.96 2.63
CA GLU A 349 -1.10 -14.35 3.98
C GLU A 349 -1.53 -15.77 4.37
N THR A 350 -2.70 -16.25 3.96
CA THR A 350 -3.13 -17.65 4.15
C THR A 350 -2.11 -18.65 3.61
N GLY A 351 -1.52 -18.34 2.45
CA GLY A 351 -0.44 -19.15 1.88
C GLY A 351 0.91 -18.96 2.57
N ARG A 352 1.25 -17.72 2.98
CA ARG A 352 2.53 -17.43 3.65
C ARG A 352 2.67 -18.09 5.01
N ILE A 353 1.55 -18.25 5.71
CA ILE A 353 1.48 -18.88 7.04
C ILE A 353 1.65 -20.40 6.94
N TRP A 354 1.22 -21.00 5.82
CA TRP A 354 1.31 -22.44 5.62
C TRP A 354 2.78 -22.88 5.52
N MET A 355 3.17 -23.84 6.35
CA MET A 355 4.53 -24.37 6.40
C MET A 355 4.61 -25.75 5.76
N GLU A 356 5.33 -25.83 4.64
CA GLU A 356 5.46 -27.05 3.82
C GLU A 356 5.89 -28.31 4.58
N LYS A 357 6.69 -28.19 5.64
CA LYS A 357 7.15 -29.35 6.43
C LYS A 357 6.27 -29.66 7.64
N ALA A 358 5.37 -28.77 8.01
CA ALA A 358 4.71 -28.82 9.31
C ALA A 358 3.19 -28.87 9.22
N ASP A 359 2.57 -28.32 8.18
CA ASP A 359 1.11 -28.23 8.06
C ASP A 359 0.56 -29.22 7.04
N LEU A 360 -0.72 -29.58 7.15
CA LEU A 360 -1.39 -30.50 6.24
C LEU A 360 -1.48 -29.91 4.82
N PRO A 361 -1.57 -30.75 3.76
CA PRO A 361 -1.79 -30.27 2.39
C PRO A 361 -3.08 -29.44 2.29
N LEU A 362 -3.18 -28.56 1.30
CA LEU A 362 -4.36 -27.73 1.07
C LEU A 362 -5.02 -28.08 -0.27
N ILE A 363 -6.35 -28.23 -0.27
CA ILE A 363 -7.16 -28.22 -1.48
C ILE A 363 -7.95 -26.92 -1.49
N ILE A 364 -7.61 -26.01 -2.40
CA ILE A 364 -8.21 -24.69 -2.47
C ILE A 364 -9.34 -24.69 -3.49
N TYR A 365 -10.49 -24.14 -3.10
CA TYR A 365 -11.65 -23.96 -3.93
C TYR A 365 -11.75 -22.54 -4.47
N ASP A 366 -12.33 -22.39 -5.66
CA ASP A 366 -12.69 -21.10 -6.25
C ASP A 366 -14.21 -21.02 -6.43
N GLN A 367 -14.78 -19.86 -6.09
CA GLN A 367 -16.19 -19.57 -6.33
C GLN A 367 -16.35 -19.01 -7.74
N ASN A 368 -16.95 -19.78 -8.64
CA ASN A 368 -17.17 -19.37 -10.03
C ASN A 368 -18.66 -19.45 -10.38
N SER A 369 -19.23 -18.32 -10.83
CA SER A 369 -20.63 -18.26 -11.28
C SER A 369 -20.93 -19.17 -12.46
N ALA A 370 -19.94 -19.51 -13.29
CA ALA A 370 -20.09 -20.44 -14.40
C ALA A 370 -20.16 -21.91 -13.98
N ASN A 371 -19.60 -22.25 -12.80
CA ASN A 371 -19.60 -23.62 -12.25
C ASN A 371 -20.70 -23.82 -11.20
N ASN A 372 -21.60 -22.85 -11.05
CA ASN A 372 -22.73 -22.86 -10.12
C ASN A 372 -22.35 -23.12 -8.65
N GLY A 373 -21.17 -22.64 -8.22
CA GLY A 373 -20.69 -22.86 -6.85
C GLY A 373 -19.17 -22.88 -6.73
N PHE A 374 -18.70 -23.52 -5.66
CA PHE A 374 -17.28 -23.76 -5.45
C PHE A 374 -16.80 -24.96 -6.26
N SER A 375 -15.64 -24.82 -6.89
CA SER A 375 -14.97 -25.91 -7.60
C SER A 375 -13.50 -25.98 -7.20
N LYS A 376 -12.93 -27.21 -7.16
CA LYS A 376 -11.52 -27.42 -6.82
C LYS A 376 -10.63 -26.67 -7.83
N ALA A 377 -9.71 -25.86 -7.33
CA ALA A 377 -8.83 -25.01 -8.13
C ALA A 377 -7.36 -25.45 -8.05
N ILE A 378 -6.74 -25.31 -6.88
CA ILE A 378 -5.31 -25.59 -6.68
C ILE A 378 -5.14 -26.57 -5.54
N GLU A 379 -4.18 -27.49 -5.68
CA GLU A 379 -3.73 -28.36 -4.61
C GLU A 379 -2.29 -27.99 -4.22
N ILE A 380 -2.07 -27.75 -2.94
CA ILE A 380 -0.76 -27.48 -2.34
C ILE A 380 -0.38 -28.71 -1.53
N LYS A 381 0.75 -29.32 -1.88
CA LYS A 381 1.25 -30.56 -1.26
C LYS A 381 2.50 -30.28 -0.44
N ASN A 382 2.69 -31.06 0.62
CA ASN A 382 3.98 -31.22 1.27
C ASN A 382 4.97 -31.86 0.27
N GLN A 383 6.22 -31.39 0.24
CA GLN A 383 7.30 -32.01 -0.54
C GLN A 383 8.11 -33.01 0.28
#